data_AF-A0A3B8WBL1-F1
#
_entry.id   AF-A0A3B8WBL1-F1
#
_cell.length_a   1.000
_cell.length_b   1.000
_cell.length_c   1.000
_cell.angle_alpha   90.00
_cell.angle_beta   90.00
_cell.angle_gamma   90.00
#
_symmetry.space_group_name_H-M   'P 1'
#
loop_
_entity.id
_entity.type
_entity.pdbx_description
1 polymer ?
#
loop_
_entity_poly.entity_id
_entity_poly.type
_entity_poly.pdbx_seq_one_letter_code
_entity_poly.pdbx_strand_id
1 'polypeptide(L)'
;DTGEVYHTDLVCRYMDLDTCGCTVYEQRLKKVPGCTVLTADTVLSYHWLPYTCAYRTLAEGRSLPDWHPLRSGDPDTVHQARVSVRGSVVSEDSVPEEDWEEHIIHWIL
;
A
#
# COMPACT_ATOMS: atom_id res chain seq x y z
N ASP A 1 -12.12 8.14 20.44
CA ASP A 1 -11.90 7.56 19.11
C ASP A 1 -12.39 6.14 19.06
N THR A 2 -13.14 5.82 18.01
CA THR A 2 -13.71 4.49 17.74
C THR A 2 -12.66 3.49 17.27
N GLY A 3 -11.47 3.96 16.87
CA GLY A 3 -10.39 3.12 16.33
C GLY A 3 -10.68 2.56 14.94
N GLU A 4 -11.68 3.13 14.25
CA GLU A 4 -12.04 2.74 12.89
C GLU A 4 -10.94 3.12 11.90
N VAL A 5 -10.72 2.26 10.91
CA VAL A 5 -9.75 2.48 9.84
C VAL A 5 -10.47 2.44 8.51
N TYR A 6 -10.19 3.44 7.69
CA TYR A 6 -10.70 3.57 6.34
C TYR A 6 -9.54 3.52 5.34
N HIS A 7 -9.76 2.87 4.22
CA HIS A 7 -8.83 2.92 3.10
C HIS A 7 -9.15 4.13 2.25
N THR A 8 -8.13 4.83 1.77
CA THR A 8 -8.25 5.92 0.81
C THR A 8 -7.49 5.60 -0.47
N ASP A 9 -7.83 6.28 -1.57
CA ASP A 9 -7.03 6.27 -2.79
C ASP A 9 -5.86 7.28 -2.76
N LEU A 10 -5.59 7.86 -1.59
CA LEU A 10 -4.48 8.79 -1.38
C LEU A 10 -3.19 8.03 -1.16
N VAL A 11 -2.14 8.43 -1.87
CA VAL A 11 -0.79 7.89 -1.70
C VAL A 11 0.20 8.96 -1.31
N CYS A 12 1.25 8.51 -0.61
CA CYS A 12 2.37 9.35 -0.22
C CYS A 12 2.89 10.15 -1.42
N ARG A 13 3.19 11.44 -1.18
CA ARG A 13 3.76 12.37 -2.17
C ARG A 13 5.02 11.91 -2.91
N TYR A 14 5.71 10.91 -2.37
CA TYR A 14 6.91 10.32 -2.97
C TYR A 14 6.66 8.99 -3.69
N MET A 15 5.42 8.58 -3.86
CA MET A 15 5.06 7.44 -4.69
C MET A 15 5.10 7.84 -6.17
N ASP A 16 5.81 7.05 -6.97
CA ASP A 16 5.72 7.10 -8.42
C ASP A 16 4.41 6.43 -8.84
N LEU A 17 3.52 7.18 -9.50
CA LEU A 17 2.19 6.71 -9.89
C LEU A 17 2.22 5.68 -11.03
N ASP A 18 3.29 5.66 -11.82
CA ASP A 18 3.50 4.69 -12.87
C ASP A 18 4.07 3.41 -12.28
N THR A 19 5.20 3.46 -11.57
CA THR A 19 5.84 2.24 -11.05
C THR A 19 5.21 1.72 -9.75
N CYS A 20 4.38 2.51 -9.09
CA CYS A 20 3.86 2.26 -7.75
C CYS A 20 4.97 2.07 -6.68
N GLY A 21 6.17 2.61 -6.95
CA GLY A 21 7.32 2.54 -6.05
C GLY A 21 7.56 3.82 -5.26
N CYS A 22 8.28 3.72 -4.14
CA CYS A 22 8.76 4.91 -3.43
C CYS A 22 10.01 5.47 -4.10
N THR A 23 9.95 6.71 -4.57
CA THR A 23 11.06 7.42 -5.23
C THR A 23 12.21 7.79 -4.31
N VAL A 24 11.99 7.76 -2.99
CA VAL A 24 12.97 8.18 -1.97
C VAL A 24 13.17 7.12 -0.88
N TYR A 25 13.03 5.84 -1.23
CA TYR A 25 12.91 4.74 -0.27
C TYR A 25 14.01 4.72 0.81
N GLU A 26 15.27 4.98 0.45
CA GLU A 26 16.41 5.03 1.40
C GLU A 26 16.28 6.15 2.44
N GLN A 27 15.61 7.25 2.08
CA GLN A 27 15.43 8.44 2.93
C GLN A 27 13.99 8.58 3.44
N ARG A 28 13.12 7.59 3.22
CA ARG A 28 11.67 7.70 3.45
C ARG A 28 11.31 8.12 4.88
N LEU A 29 11.99 7.58 5.89
CA LEU A 29 11.74 7.91 7.30
C LEU A 29 12.20 9.31 7.68
N LYS A 30 13.21 9.84 6.97
CA LYS A 30 13.66 11.23 7.15
C LYS A 30 12.69 12.22 6.51
N LYS A 31 12.13 11.86 5.35
CA LYS A 31 11.22 12.71 4.57
C LYS A 31 9.77 12.63 5.02
N VAL A 32 9.34 11.47 5.50
CA VAL A 32 7.98 11.16 5.94
C VAL A 32 8.08 10.41 7.26
N PRO A 33 8.09 11.11 8.41
CA PRO A 33 8.20 10.47 9.73
C PRO A 33 7.09 9.45 10.03
N GLY A 34 5.91 9.61 9.42
CA GLY A 34 4.79 8.66 9.51
C GLY A 34 4.92 7.41 8.64
N CYS A 35 5.97 7.27 7.81
CA CYS A 35 6.14 6.12 6.94
C CYS A 35 6.31 4.83 7.76
N THR A 36 5.45 3.84 7.51
CA THR A 36 5.41 2.60 8.30
C THR A 36 6.60 1.68 7.99
N VAL A 37 7.23 1.16 9.06
CA VAL A 37 8.25 0.11 8.97
C VAL A 37 7.60 -1.21 9.38
N LEU A 38 7.41 -2.10 8.41
CA LEU A 38 6.91 -3.45 8.65
C LEU A 38 8.08 -4.40 8.93
N THR A 39 7.96 -5.21 9.98
CA THR A 39 8.86 -6.33 10.25
C THR A 39 8.06 -7.62 10.35
N ALA A 40 8.73 -8.77 10.24
CA ALA A 40 8.07 -10.06 10.39
C ALA A 40 7.39 -10.21 11.76
N ASP A 41 7.96 -9.61 12.81
CA ASP A 41 7.44 -9.70 14.17
C ASP A 41 6.24 -8.76 14.41
N THR A 42 6.15 -7.64 13.68
CA THR A 42 5.12 -6.62 13.91
C THR A 42 3.98 -6.67 12.90
N VAL A 43 4.13 -7.34 11.75
CA VAL A 43 3.13 -7.29 10.67
C VAL A 43 1.71 -7.65 11.12
N LEU A 44 1.55 -8.61 12.05
CA LEU A 44 0.24 -9.06 12.52
C LEU A 44 -0.48 -8.03 13.41
N SER A 45 0.20 -6.99 13.91
CA SER A 45 -0.44 -5.90 14.65
C SER A 45 -1.05 -4.82 13.74
N TYR A 46 -0.69 -4.81 12.45
CA TYR A 46 -1.23 -3.86 11.48
C TYR A 46 -2.51 -4.42 10.83
N HIS A 47 -3.61 -4.38 11.59
CA HIS A 47 -4.91 -4.94 11.16
C HIS A 47 -5.49 -4.29 9.90
N TRP A 48 -5.01 -3.09 9.54
CA TRP A 48 -5.38 -2.34 8.35
C TRP A 48 -4.60 -2.73 7.09
N LEU A 49 -3.64 -3.66 7.16
CA LEU A 49 -2.98 -4.12 5.94
C LEU A 49 -3.98 -4.88 5.05
N PRO A 50 -4.01 -4.62 3.73
CA PRO A 50 -4.87 -5.34 2.80
C PRO A 50 -4.68 -6.86 2.90
N TYR A 51 -5.74 -7.64 2.66
CA TYR A 51 -5.67 -9.09 2.69
C TYR A 51 -4.62 -9.66 1.74
N THR A 52 -4.38 -8.97 0.62
CA THR A 52 -3.40 -9.32 -0.40
C THR A 52 -1.97 -8.83 -0.11
N CYS A 53 -1.74 -8.09 0.98
CA CYS A 53 -0.40 -7.66 1.37
C CYS A 53 0.54 -8.87 1.54
N ALA A 54 1.70 -8.84 0.89
CA ALA A 54 2.67 -9.93 0.91
C ALA A 54 3.08 -10.33 2.33
N TYR A 55 3.39 -9.32 3.15
CA TYR A 55 3.83 -9.52 4.54
C TYR A 55 2.73 -10.18 5.37
N ARG A 56 1.49 -9.69 5.28
CA ARG A 56 0.34 -10.25 6.00
C ARG A 56 0.04 -11.68 5.53
N THR A 57 0.01 -11.89 4.21
CA THR A 57 -0.24 -13.20 3.59
C THR A 57 0.74 -14.24 4.10
N LEU A 58 2.04 -13.94 4.08
CA LEU A 58 3.06 -14.85 4.56
C LEU A 58 3.02 -15.08 6.08
N ALA A 59 2.77 -14.03 6.87
CA ALA A 59 2.67 -14.13 8.32
C ALA A 59 1.47 -14.96 8.79
N GLU A 60 0.38 -14.95 8.03
CA GLU A 60 -0.81 -15.80 8.26
C GLU A 60 -0.65 -17.22 7.69
N GLY A 61 0.51 -17.57 7.11
CA GLY A 61 0.76 -18.89 6.53
C GLY A 61 0.02 -19.16 5.21
N ARG A 62 -0.48 -18.12 4.54
CA ARG A 62 -1.12 -18.23 3.22
C ARG A 62 -0.08 -18.24 2.11
N SER A 63 -0.44 -18.82 0.96
CA SER A 63 0.39 -18.75 -0.23
C SER A 63 0.24 -17.39 -0.93
N LEU A 64 1.36 -16.85 -1.43
CA LEU A 64 1.31 -15.71 -2.33
C LEU A 64 0.64 -16.14 -3.66
N PRO A 65 -0.14 -15.27 -4.32
CA PRO A 65 -0.73 -15.56 -5.61
C PRO A 65 0.33 -15.67 -6.73
N ASP A 66 0.00 -16.35 -7.84
CA ASP A 66 0.96 -16.60 -8.94
C ASP A 66 1.47 -15.31 -9.59
N TRP A 67 0.64 -14.26 -9.61
CA TRP A 67 1.01 -12.92 -10.12
C TRP A 67 1.92 -12.14 -9.17
N HIS A 68 2.19 -12.62 -7.96
CA HIS A 68 2.98 -11.85 -6.99
C HIS A 68 4.46 -11.81 -7.42
N PRO A 69 5.17 -10.66 -7.36
CA PRO A 69 6.55 -10.54 -7.84
C PRO A 69 7.54 -11.53 -7.21
N LEU A 70 7.36 -11.87 -5.94
CA LEU A 70 8.16 -12.90 -5.26
C LEU A 70 7.95 -14.33 -5.80
N ARG A 71 6.87 -14.58 -6.55
CA ARG A 71 6.58 -15.86 -7.22
C ARG A 71 6.82 -15.80 -8.72
N SER A 72 6.39 -14.73 -9.36
CA SER A 72 6.53 -14.53 -10.82
C SER A 72 7.95 -14.10 -11.22
N GLY A 73 8.70 -13.47 -10.32
CA GLY A 73 10.01 -12.85 -10.60
C GLY A 73 9.93 -11.53 -11.35
N ASP A 74 8.73 -11.06 -11.70
CA ASP A 74 8.50 -9.86 -12.51
C ASP A 74 7.58 -8.87 -11.76
N PRO A 75 8.05 -7.67 -11.39
CA PRO A 75 7.21 -6.66 -10.76
C PRO A 75 6.02 -6.23 -11.62
N ASP A 76 6.08 -6.34 -12.95
CA ASP A 76 4.99 -5.89 -13.81
C ASP A 76 3.75 -6.80 -13.77
N THR A 77 3.89 -8.01 -13.24
CA THR A 77 2.79 -8.99 -13.16
C THR A 77 1.62 -8.53 -12.28
N VAL A 78 1.84 -7.67 -11.28
CA VAL A 78 0.75 -7.06 -10.48
C VAL A 78 -0.11 -6.12 -11.32
N HIS A 79 0.50 -5.40 -12.27
CA HIS A 79 -0.20 -4.47 -13.15
C HIS A 79 -0.96 -5.24 -14.24
N GLN A 80 -0.34 -6.28 -14.81
CA GLN A 80 -0.97 -7.16 -15.79
C GLN A 80 -2.20 -7.88 -15.19
N ALA A 81 -2.09 -8.32 -13.93
CA ALA A 81 -3.19 -8.95 -13.20
C ALA A 81 -4.27 -7.96 -12.72
N ARG A 82 -4.09 -6.64 -12.94
CA ARG A 82 -5.02 -5.57 -12.52
C ARG A 82 -5.30 -5.54 -11.01
N VAL A 83 -4.32 -5.94 -10.22
CA VAL A 83 -4.37 -5.92 -8.74
C VAL A 83 -3.48 -4.83 -8.14
N SER A 84 -2.89 -3.99 -9.00
CA SER A 84 -2.14 -2.81 -8.61
C SER A 84 -3.05 -1.60 -8.44
N VAL A 85 -2.62 -0.67 -7.59
CA VAL A 85 -3.25 0.65 -7.42
C VAL A 85 -2.93 1.64 -8.56
N ARG A 86 -2.07 1.27 -9.52
CA ARG A 86 -1.71 2.09 -10.70
C ARG A 86 -2.97 2.61 -11.40
N GLY A 87 -3.04 3.93 -11.58
CA GLY A 87 -4.17 4.60 -12.25
C GLY A 87 -5.43 4.74 -11.41
N SER A 88 -5.41 4.28 -10.15
CA SER A 88 -6.56 4.32 -9.23
C SER A 88 -6.28 5.14 -7.97
N VAL A 89 -5.16 5.87 -7.92
CA VAL A 89 -4.71 6.63 -6.74
C VAL A 89 -4.20 8.01 -7.12
N VAL A 90 -4.28 8.93 -6.18
CA VAL A 90 -3.79 10.31 -6.31
C VAL A 90 -2.84 10.66 -5.17
N SER A 91 -1.94 11.61 -5.41
CA SER A 91 -1.02 12.04 -4.37
C SER A 91 -1.76 12.85 -3.30
N GLU A 92 -1.46 12.56 -2.03
CA GLU A 92 -1.95 13.34 -0.88
C GLU A 92 -1.65 14.84 -1.00
N ASP A 93 -0.59 15.26 -1.71
CA ASP A 93 -0.22 16.67 -1.89
C ASP A 93 -1.17 17.44 -2.83
N SER A 94 -1.95 16.71 -3.61
CA SER A 94 -2.92 17.30 -4.53
C SER A 94 -4.31 17.47 -3.91
N VAL A 95 -4.51 17.00 -2.68
CA VAL A 95 -5.82 16.96 -2.01
C VAL A 95 -5.72 17.63 -0.65
N PRO A 96 -6.51 18.70 -0.38
CA PRO A 96 -6.59 19.30 0.95
C PRO A 96 -6.99 18.27 2.02
N GLU A 97 -6.43 18.35 3.22
CA GLU A 97 -6.71 17.38 4.30
C GLU A 97 -8.18 17.35 4.69
N GLU A 98 -8.90 18.48 4.59
CA GLU A 98 -10.35 18.55 4.81
C GLU A 98 -11.18 17.68 3.84
N ASP A 99 -10.62 17.35 2.67
CA ASP A 99 -11.30 16.59 1.62
C ASP A 99 -10.92 15.09 1.66
N TRP A 100 -10.03 14.65 2.54
CA TRP A 100 -9.54 13.26 2.56
C TRP A 100 -10.64 12.22 2.80
N GLU A 101 -11.73 12.59 3.49
CA GLU A 101 -12.88 11.69 3.70
C GLU A 101 -13.63 11.38 2.40
N GLU A 102 -13.60 12.27 1.40
CA GLU A 102 -14.20 12.04 0.08
C GLU A 102 -13.42 11.00 -0.74
N HIS A 103 -12.18 10.74 -0.35
CA HIS A 103 -11.27 9.79 -0.96
C HIS A 103 -11.34 8.38 -0.36
N ILE A 104 -12.31 8.11 0.54
CA ILE A 104 -12.52 6.78 1.11
C ILE A 104 -12.98 5.81 0.02
N ILE A 105 -12.32 4.65 -0.03
CA ILE A 105 -12.56 3.60 -1.03
C ILE A 105 -12.94 2.26 -0.37
N HIS A 106 -13.61 1.42 -1.16
CA HIS A 106 -14.10 0.10 -0.73
C HIS A 106 -13.66 -1.05 -1.65
N TRP A 107 -12.76 -0.79 -2.60
CA TRP A 107 -12.30 -1.79 -3.57
C TRP A 107 -10.97 -2.46 -3.17
N ILE A 108 -10.30 -1.99 -2.11
CA ILE A 108 -9.15 -2.67 -1.51
C ILE A 108 -9.66 -3.87 -0.69
N LEU A 109 -9.14 -5.06 -1.01
CA LEU A 109 -9.41 -6.33 -0.33
C LEU A 109 -8.24 -6.71 0.59
#